data_AF-A0A1V4SED5-F1
#
_entry.id   AF-A0A1V4SED5-F1
#
_cell.length_a   1.000
_cell.length_b   1.000
_cell.length_c   1.000
_cell.angle_alpha   90.00
_cell.angle_beta   90.00
_cell.angle_gamma   90.00
#
_symmetry.space_group_name_H-M   'P 1'
#
loop_
_entity.id
_entity.type
_entity.pdbx_description
1 polymer ?
#
loop_
_entity_poly.entity_id
_entity_poly.type
_entity_poly.pdbx_seq_one_letter_code
_entity_poly.pdbx_strand_id
1 'polypeptide(L)'
;MSFFHKLYLGNDCDFNELKQACIEYMPNSNSKATESDNQFSISSEGFTIFLKEGGNSVKFRSEDYHLNLNYDFYIDINGMYSNWASELMEFVGKILKNFHGDFVLEANADFPYIMRKKQNGVIIVDDTNLESFPFESLRVEFKKDKLEQV
;
A
#
# COMPACT_ATOMS: atom_id res chain seq x y z
N MET A 1 6.68 -5.45 -16.86
CA MET A 1 6.42 -4.47 -15.78
C MET A 1 6.11 -5.29 -14.55
N SER A 2 6.91 -5.13 -13.49
CA SER A 2 6.65 -5.79 -12.21
C SER A 2 5.57 -5.00 -11.48
N PHE A 3 4.66 -5.68 -10.80
CA PHE A 3 3.56 -5.05 -10.06
C PHE A 3 3.56 -5.57 -8.63
N PHE A 4 3.15 -4.72 -7.70
CA PHE A 4 3.02 -5.13 -6.31
C PHE A 4 1.69 -5.82 -6.06
N HIS A 5 1.76 -6.86 -5.24
CA HIS A 5 0.60 -7.62 -4.79
C HIS A 5 0.34 -7.44 -3.31
N LYS A 6 1.27 -6.76 -2.63
CA LYS A 6 1.14 -6.42 -1.23
C LYS A 6 1.53 -4.99 -0.91
N LEU A 7 0.75 -4.40 -0.03
CA LEU A 7 1.08 -3.18 0.68
C LEU A 7 0.95 -3.46 2.19
N TYR A 8 1.96 -3.13 2.97
CA TYR A 8 1.87 -3.08 4.42
C TYR A 8 1.87 -1.64 4.88
N LEU A 9 1.12 -1.36 5.95
CA LEU A 9 1.03 -0.03 6.55
C LEU A 9 1.22 -0.13 8.07
N GLY A 10 2.15 0.66 8.58
CA GLY A 10 2.31 0.98 9.99
C GLY A 10 1.82 2.39 10.27
N ASN A 11 0.66 2.52 10.91
CA ASN A 11 0.06 3.81 11.23
C ASN A 11 -0.82 3.67 12.50
N ASP A 12 -0.98 4.78 13.21
CA ASP A 12 -1.77 4.92 14.44
C ASP A 12 -3.28 5.14 14.17
N CYS A 13 -3.73 5.10 12.91
CA CYS A 13 -5.16 5.20 12.57
C CYS A 13 -5.92 3.95 13.01
N ASP A 14 -7.23 4.09 13.28
CA ASP A 14 -8.11 2.94 13.57
C ASP A 14 -8.39 2.11 12.31
N PHE A 15 -8.64 0.82 12.47
CA PHE A 15 -8.92 -0.06 11.35
C PHE A 15 -10.16 0.37 10.55
N ASN A 16 -11.20 0.90 11.21
CA ASN A 16 -12.40 1.37 10.51
C ASN A 16 -12.14 2.65 9.72
N GLU A 17 -11.28 3.54 10.22
CA GLU A 17 -10.84 4.73 9.48
C GLU A 17 -10.16 4.31 8.17
N LEU A 18 -9.29 3.31 8.24
CA LEU A 18 -8.60 2.77 7.07
C LEU A 18 -9.59 2.13 6.07
N LYS A 19 -10.59 1.37 6.54
CA LYS A 19 -11.65 0.81 5.67
C LYS A 19 -12.41 1.91 4.95
N GLN A 20 -12.81 2.97 5.65
CA GLN A 20 -13.54 4.09 5.05
C GLN A 20 -12.71 4.79 3.98
N ALA A 21 -11.42 5.03 4.25
CA ALA A 21 -10.50 5.58 3.26
C ALA A 21 -10.35 4.65 2.04
N CYS A 22 -10.29 3.33 2.24
CA CYS A 22 -10.24 2.38 1.13
C CYS A 22 -11.51 2.46 0.26
N ILE A 23 -12.69 2.63 0.87
CA ILE A 23 -13.96 2.83 0.16
C ILE A 23 -13.94 4.13 -0.64
N GLU A 24 -13.53 5.23 0.00
CA GLU A 24 -13.47 6.56 -0.62
C GLU A 24 -12.48 6.62 -1.79
N TYR A 25 -11.33 5.96 -1.66
CA TYR A 25 -10.24 6.04 -2.63
C TYR A 25 -10.37 5.02 -3.77
N MET A 26 -11.27 4.04 -3.64
CA MET A 26 -11.49 3.02 -4.66
C MET A 26 -11.95 3.68 -5.97
N PRO A 27 -11.33 3.37 -7.12
CA PRO A 27 -11.81 3.85 -8.41
C PRO A 27 -13.23 3.32 -8.70
N ASN A 28 -14.06 4.20 -9.23
CA ASN A 28 -15.45 4.00 -9.64
C ASN A 28 -16.50 3.89 -8.51
N SER A 29 -17.70 4.41 -8.78
CA SER A 29 -18.83 4.47 -7.84
C SER A 29 -19.52 3.13 -7.57
N ASN A 30 -19.12 2.06 -8.26
CA ASN A 30 -19.71 0.72 -8.15
C ASN A 30 -18.88 -0.24 -7.30
N SER A 31 -17.97 0.29 -6.48
CA SER A 31 -17.14 -0.52 -5.61
C SER A 31 -18.02 -1.33 -4.64
N LYS A 32 -17.69 -2.62 -4.49
CA LYS A 32 -18.40 -3.51 -3.57
C LYS A 32 -17.48 -3.83 -2.41
N ALA A 33 -17.84 -3.31 -1.23
CA ALA A 33 -17.18 -3.65 0.02
C ALA A 33 -17.89 -4.84 0.67
N THR A 34 -17.13 -5.80 1.18
CA THR A 34 -17.64 -6.90 2.00
C THR A 34 -16.79 -7.05 3.25
N GLU A 35 -17.43 -7.44 4.34
CA GLU A 35 -16.79 -7.62 5.63
C GLU A 35 -17.03 -9.04 6.13
N SER A 36 -15.97 -9.65 6.64
CA SER A 36 -15.97 -10.93 7.34
C SER A 36 -15.23 -10.76 8.66
N ASP A 37 -15.39 -11.72 9.57
CA ASP A 37 -14.85 -11.65 10.94
C ASP A 37 -13.35 -11.30 11.02
N ASN A 38 -12.56 -11.61 9.98
CA ASN A 38 -11.11 -11.40 9.98
C ASN A 38 -10.57 -10.66 8.74
N GLN A 39 -11.43 -10.12 7.88
CA GLN A 39 -11.00 -9.50 6.63
C GLN A 39 -12.06 -8.55 6.07
N PHE A 40 -11.61 -7.36 5.72
CA PHE A 40 -12.35 -6.45 4.86
C PHE A 40 -11.89 -6.66 3.41
N SER A 41 -12.82 -6.67 2.46
CA SER A 41 -12.45 -6.64 1.05
C SER A 41 -13.26 -5.63 0.27
N ILE A 42 -12.63 -5.04 -0.75
CA ILE A 42 -13.27 -4.08 -1.63
C ILE A 42 -12.75 -4.25 -3.06
N SER A 43 -13.68 -4.29 -4.01
CA SER A 43 -13.37 -4.55 -5.43
C SER A 43 -13.75 -3.37 -6.32
N SER A 44 -12.90 -3.11 -7.31
CA SER A 44 -13.18 -2.33 -8.53
C SER A 44 -13.22 -3.26 -9.75
N GLU A 45 -13.35 -2.71 -10.95
CA GLU A 45 -13.21 -3.49 -12.20
C GLU A 45 -11.77 -3.98 -12.43
N GLY A 46 -10.78 -3.22 -11.93
CA GLY A 46 -9.36 -3.47 -12.16
C GLY A 46 -8.68 -4.32 -11.09
N PHE A 47 -9.14 -4.29 -9.84
CA PHE A 47 -8.51 -5.04 -8.75
C PHE A 47 -9.44 -5.23 -7.53
N THR A 48 -9.09 -6.19 -6.68
CA THR A 48 -9.68 -6.38 -5.35
C THR A 48 -8.61 -6.22 -4.29
N ILE A 49 -8.93 -5.45 -3.25
CA ILE A 49 -8.13 -5.32 -2.04
C ILE A 49 -8.71 -6.22 -0.97
N PHE A 50 -7.83 -6.94 -0.30
CA PHE A 50 -8.10 -7.73 0.88
C PHE A 50 -7.29 -7.15 2.03
N LEU A 51 -7.96 -6.47 2.94
CA LEU A 51 -7.37 -5.74 4.03
C LEU A 51 -7.54 -6.51 5.35
N LYS A 52 -6.45 -6.63 6.11
CA LYS A 52 -6.41 -7.22 7.45
C LYS A 52 -5.62 -6.36 8.42
N GLU A 53 -6.01 -6.43 9.68
CA GLU A 53 -5.25 -5.90 10.82
C GLU A 53 -4.41 -7.04 11.43
N GLY A 54 -3.11 -6.80 11.56
CA GLY A 54 -2.14 -7.72 12.14
C GLY A 54 -1.98 -9.04 11.36
N GLY A 55 -1.72 -10.12 12.11
CA GLY A 55 -1.42 -11.44 11.56
C GLY A 55 0.07 -11.70 11.35
N ASN A 56 0.40 -12.94 10.98
CA ASN A 56 1.79 -13.39 10.89
C ASN A 56 2.59 -12.65 9.81
N SER A 57 1.96 -12.30 8.68
CA SER A 57 2.63 -11.55 7.60
C SER A 57 3.09 -10.18 8.07
N VAL A 58 2.21 -9.43 8.76
CA VAL A 58 2.54 -8.15 9.39
C VAL A 58 3.66 -8.32 10.39
N LYS A 59 3.55 -9.30 11.30
CA LYS A 59 4.57 -9.55 12.34
C LYS A 59 5.96 -9.83 11.73
N PHE A 60 6.03 -10.73 10.76
CA PHE A 60 7.31 -11.07 10.12
C PHE A 60 7.91 -9.88 9.39
N ARG A 61 7.10 -9.06 8.68
CA ARG A 61 7.64 -7.87 7.99
C ARG A 61 8.04 -6.75 8.94
N SER A 62 7.35 -6.59 10.05
CA SER A 62 7.78 -5.69 11.13
C SER A 62 9.16 -6.09 11.66
N GLU A 63 9.39 -7.40 11.86
CA GLU A 63 10.69 -7.93 12.31
C GLU A 63 11.78 -7.80 11.24
N ASP A 64 11.50 -8.23 10.00
CA ASP A 64 12.44 -8.24 8.87
C ASP A 64 12.95 -6.83 8.52
N TYR A 65 12.07 -5.83 8.58
CA TYR A 65 12.37 -4.45 8.18
C TYR A 65 12.58 -3.50 9.36
N HIS A 66 12.45 -3.98 10.59
CA HIS A 66 12.50 -3.16 11.81
C HIS A 66 11.51 -1.98 11.80
N LEU A 67 10.27 -2.25 11.40
CA LEU A 67 9.16 -1.29 11.32
C LEU A 67 8.01 -1.71 12.23
N ASN A 68 7.14 -0.79 12.61
CA ASN A 68 5.91 -1.09 13.35
C ASN A 68 4.72 -1.12 12.38
N LEU A 69 4.59 -2.21 11.62
CA LEU A 69 3.48 -2.41 10.68
C LEU A 69 2.25 -2.96 11.41
N ASN A 70 1.07 -2.51 10.98
CA ASN A 70 -0.22 -2.83 11.61
C ASN A 70 -1.20 -3.50 10.63
N TYR A 71 -1.07 -3.23 9.33
CA TYR A 71 -2.04 -3.64 8.31
C TYR A 71 -1.39 -4.36 7.13
N ASP A 72 -2.09 -5.37 6.58
CA ASP A 72 -1.73 -6.11 5.36
C ASP A 72 -2.83 -5.93 4.31
N PHE A 73 -2.43 -5.37 3.17
CA PHE A 73 -3.24 -5.26 1.96
C PHE A 73 -2.74 -6.29 0.96
N TYR A 74 -3.54 -7.31 0.70
CA TYR A 74 -3.33 -8.20 -0.44
C TYR A 74 -4.14 -7.71 -1.64
N ILE A 75 -3.51 -7.68 -2.82
CA ILE A 75 -4.04 -7.06 -4.03
C ILE A 75 -4.15 -8.12 -5.13
N ASP A 76 -5.39 -8.40 -5.51
CA ASP A 76 -5.72 -9.30 -6.62
C ASP A 76 -6.10 -8.48 -7.85
N ILE A 77 -5.33 -8.61 -8.92
CA ILE A 77 -5.42 -7.75 -10.10
C ILE A 77 -6.22 -8.46 -11.21
N ASN A 78 -7.22 -7.78 -11.74
CA ASN A 78 -7.90 -8.20 -12.96
C ASN A 78 -7.12 -7.73 -14.20
N GLY A 79 -6.19 -8.56 -14.65
CA GLY A 79 -5.33 -8.26 -15.81
C GLY A 79 -6.07 -8.05 -17.13
N MET A 80 -7.36 -8.39 -17.23
CA MET A 80 -8.18 -8.18 -18.43
C MET A 80 -8.69 -6.74 -18.57
N TYR A 81 -8.72 -5.96 -17.49
CA TYR A 81 -9.22 -4.58 -17.50
C TYR A 81 -8.10 -3.59 -17.85
N SER A 82 -8.12 -2.97 -19.03
CA SER A 82 -6.98 -2.21 -19.55
C SER A 82 -6.41 -1.11 -18.64
N ASN A 83 -7.21 -0.53 -17.74
CA ASN A 83 -6.80 0.58 -16.88
C ASN A 83 -6.38 0.15 -15.47
N TRP A 84 -6.34 -1.16 -15.18
CA TRP A 84 -6.10 -1.67 -13.83
C TRP A 84 -4.85 -1.07 -13.18
N ALA A 85 -3.77 -0.89 -13.96
CA ALA A 85 -2.49 -0.42 -13.44
C ALA A 85 -2.56 1.04 -13.00
N SER A 86 -3.14 1.92 -13.85
CA SER A 86 -3.30 3.33 -13.51
C SER A 86 -4.21 3.52 -12.30
N GLU A 87 -5.29 2.75 -12.24
CA GLU A 87 -6.26 2.79 -11.15
C GLU A 87 -5.66 2.31 -9.82
N LEU A 88 -4.88 1.24 -9.84
CA LEU A 88 -4.18 0.71 -8.67
C LEU A 88 -3.13 1.70 -8.16
N MET A 89 -2.35 2.29 -9.06
CA MET A 89 -1.34 3.30 -8.70
C MET A 89 -1.99 4.55 -8.09
N GLU A 90 -3.13 4.98 -8.62
CA GLU A 90 -3.87 6.10 -8.05
C GLU A 90 -4.41 5.77 -6.65
N PHE A 91 -4.96 4.57 -6.45
CA PHE A 91 -5.43 4.10 -5.15
C PHE A 91 -4.32 4.11 -4.10
N VAL A 92 -3.17 3.47 -4.40
CA VAL A 92 -2.03 3.43 -3.49
C VAL A 92 -1.44 4.82 -3.24
N GLY A 93 -1.39 5.65 -4.28
CA GLY A 93 -1.00 7.06 -4.16
C GLY A 93 -1.86 7.84 -3.17
N LYS A 94 -3.19 7.66 -3.21
CA LYS A 94 -4.11 8.26 -2.24
C LYS A 94 -3.88 7.76 -0.82
N ILE A 95 -3.62 6.47 -0.64
CA ILE A 95 -3.28 5.89 0.67
C ILE A 95 -1.98 6.53 1.22
N LEU A 96 -0.91 6.52 0.43
CA LEU A 96 0.39 7.11 0.81
C LEU A 96 0.33 8.61 1.10
N LYS A 97 -0.56 9.34 0.40
CA LYS A 97 -0.71 10.78 0.58
C LYS A 97 -1.45 11.14 1.87
N ASN A 98 -2.46 10.36 2.24
CA ASN A 98 -3.37 10.70 3.33
C ASN A 98 -3.02 10.04 4.67
N PHE A 99 -2.19 8.98 4.67
CA PHE A 99 -1.77 8.31 5.90
C PHE A 99 -0.31 8.58 6.23
N HIS A 100 -0.03 8.85 7.50
CA HIS A 100 1.33 8.95 8.04
C HIS A 100 1.86 7.56 8.42
N GLY A 101 3.18 7.45 8.56
CA GLY A 101 3.83 6.24 9.08
C GLY A 101 4.62 5.47 8.03
N ASP A 102 4.73 4.16 8.24
CA ASP A 102 5.60 3.27 7.48
C ASP A 102 4.82 2.46 6.46
N PHE A 103 5.41 2.30 5.27
CA PHE A 103 4.81 1.56 4.17
C PHE A 103 5.83 0.60 3.59
N VAL A 104 5.37 -0.60 3.22
CA VAL A 104 6.17 -1.57 2.49
C VAL A 104 5.37 -2.06 1.29
N LEU A 105 5.87 -1.83 0.08
CA LEU A 105 5.30 -2.39 -1.16
C LEU A 105 6.13 -3.59 -1.61
N GLU A 106 5.51 -4.75 -1.76
CA GLU A 106 6.18 -5.96 -2.25
C GLU A 106 5.70 -6.31 -3.67
N ALA A 107 6.63 -6.29 -4.63
CA ALA A 107 6.44 -6.79 -5.99
C ALA A 107 6.99 -8.21 -6.15
N ASN A 108 6.39 -9.00 -7.04
CA ASN A 108 6.81 -10.38 -7.25
C ASN A 108 8.29 -10.45 -7.69
N ALA A 109 9.08 -11.27 -6.98
CA ALA A 109 10.50 -11.53 -7.24
C ALA A 109 11.48 -10.34 -7.11
N ASP A 110 10.99 -9.16 -6.70
CA ASP A 110 11.81 -7.96 -6.48
C ASP A 110 11.99 -7.67 -4.98
N PHE A 111 12.99 -6.86 -4.66
CA PHE A 111 13.16 -6.33 -3.32
C PHE A 111 11.99 -5.39 -2.96
N PRO A 112 11.54 -5.39 -1.69
CA PRO A 112 10.46 -4.52 -1.23
C PRO A 112 10.84 -3.04 -1.35
N TYR A 113 9.86 -2.18 -1.61
CA TYR A 113 10.01 -0.73 -1.47
C TYR A 113 9.52 -0.31 -0.09
N ILE A 114 10.46 0.12 0.75
CA ILE A 114 10.16 0.64 2.08
C ILE A 114 10.06 2.17 2.00
N MET A 115 9.02 2.75 2.60
CA MET A 115 8.75 4.17 2.58
C MET A 115 8.27 4.64 3.95
N ARG A 116 8.58 5.89 4.32
CA ARG A 116 8.07 6.52 5.54
C ARG A 116 7.49 7.89 5.22
N LYS A 117 6.20 8.08 5.50
CA LYS A 117 5.53 9.37 5.41
C LYS A 117 5.64 10.11 6.73
N LYS A 118 6.49 11.14 6.76
CA LYS A 118 6.56 12.11 7.87
C LYS A 118 5.64 13.32 7.60
N GLN A 119 5.57 14.27 8.53
CA GLN A 119 4.78 15.51 8.36
C GLN A 119 5.16 16.29 7.08
N ASN A 120 6.45 16.32 6.71
CA ASN A 120 6.97 17.14 5.61
C ASN A 120 7.12 16.44 4.25
N GLY A 121 6.59 15.21 4.05
CA GLY A 121 6.65 14.51 2.77
C GLY A 121 6.83 12.99 2.89
N VAL A 122 6.71 12.26 1.77
CA VAL A 122 7.06 10.83 1.69
C VAL A 122 8.57 10.71 1.50
N ILE A 123 9.21 9.96 2.39
CA ILE A 123 10.61 9.57 2.26
C ILE A 123 10.63 8.15 1.73
N ILE A 124 11.21 7.94 0.55
CA ILE A 124 11.43 6.58 0.01
C ILE A 124 12.77 6.10 0.55
N VAL A 125 12.75 4.94 1.17
CA VAL A 125 13.92 4.36 1.82
C VAL A 125 14.08 2.91 1.41
N ASP A 126 14.57 2.72 0.21
CA ASP A 126 15.82 1.99 -0.05
C ASP A 126 16.10 2.17 -1.56
N ASP A 127 17.33 2.53 -1.91
CA ASP A 127 17.69 2.96 -3.28
C ASP A 127 18.21 1.82 -4.15
N THR A 128 18.21 0.59 -3.63
CA THR A 128 18.81 -0.55 -4.36
C THR A 128 18.03 -0.97 -5.62
N ASN A 129 16.76 -0.59 -5.78
CA ASN A 129 15.93 -0.96 -6.96
C ASN A 129 14.96 0.13 -7.44
N LEU A 130 15.29 1.40 -7.24
CA LEU A 130 14.41 2.53 -7.57
C LEU A 130 14.17 2.74 -9.07
N GLU A 131 15.02 2.21 -9.95
CA GLU A 131 14.93 2.45 -11.40
C GLU A 131 13.80 1.66 -12.09
N SER A 132 13.26 0.61 -11.46
CA SER A 132 12.25 -0.27 -12.08
C SER A 132 10.80 0.09 -11.74
N PHE A 133 10.56 0.91 -10.71
CA PHE A 133 9.20 1.22 -10.24
C PHE A 133 8.75 2.63 -10.60
N PRO A 134 7.56 2.81 -11.22
CA PRO A 134 7.09 4.11 -11.69
C PRO A 134 6.49 4.93 -10.55
N PHE A 135 7.30 5.36 -9.58
CA PHE A 135 6.86 6.16 -8.42
C PHE A 135 6.09 7.43 -8.81
N GLU A 136 6.40 8.03 -9.96
CA GLU A 136 5.67 9.19 -10.50
C GLU A 136 4.17 8.90 -10.70
N SER A 137 3.81 7.64 -10.97
CA SER A 137 2.41 7.23 -11.15
C SER A 137 1.60 7.26 -9.84
N LEU A 138 2.27 7.27 -8.68
CA LEU A 138 1.60 7.42 -7.39
C LEU A 138 1.09 8.85 -7.15
N ARG A 139 1.57 9.85 -7.92
CA ARG A 139 1.22 11.28 -7.76
C ARG A 139 1.46 11.82 -6.34
N VAL A 140 2.52 11.34 -5.69
CA VAL A 140 2.97 11.83 -4.38
C VAL A 140 4.37 12.41 -4.51
N GLU A 141 4.63 13.53 -3.82
CA GLU A 141 5.98 14.07 -3.72
C GLU A 141 6.85 13.13 -2.89
N PHE A 142 7.95 12.67 -3.48
CA PHE A 142 8.91 11.79 -2.82
C PHE A 142 10.30 12.40 -2.79
N LYS A 143 11.02 12.13 -1.70
CA LYS A 143 12.46 12.39 -1.59
C LYS A 143 13.16 11.07 -1.32
N LYS A 144 14.23 10.79 -2.07
CA LYS A 144 15.15 9.70 -1.75
C LYS A 144 16.00 10.09 -0.54
N ASP A 145 15.96 9.30 0.52
CA ASP A 145 16.80 9.49 1.71
C ASP A 145 17.01 8.15 2.43
N LYS A 146 17.92 8.09 3.41
CA LYS A 146 18.05 6.91 4.28
C LYS A 146 17.04 7.00 5.44
N LEU A 147 16.45 5.88 5.86
CA LEU A 147 15.69 5.83 7.12
C LEU A 147 16.71 6.03 8.23
N GLU A 148 16.54 7.09 8.99
CA GLU A 148 17.09 7.15 10.33
C GLU A 148 16.46 5.99 11.12
N GLN A 149 17.30 5.07 11.60
CA GLN A 149 16.87 4.06 12.57
C GLN A 149 16.38 4.78 13.82
N VAL A 150 15.22 4.36 14.33
CA VAL A 150 14.69 4.84 15.61
C VAL A 150 15.38 4.10 16.74
#